data_AF-A0A4Q3SII0-F1
#
_entry.id   AF-A0A4Q3SII0-F1
#
_cell.length_a   1.000
_cell.length_b   1.000
_cell.length_c   1.000
_cell.angle_alpha   90.00
_cell.angle_beta   90.00
_cell.angle_gamma   90.00
#
_symmetry.space_group_name_H-M   'P 1'
#
loop_
_entity.id
_entity.type
_entity.pdbx_description
1 polymer ?
#
loop_
_entity_poly.entity_id
_entity_poly.type
_entity_poly.pdbx_seq_one_letter_code
_entity_poly.pdbx_strand_id
1 'polypeptide(L)'
;MFSLKSGAKIIHITPPIFDERHSKAPGYENVLAKYSDWLMEQRPGRDWEVIDIHKPMWSFLQKKINDGDSTFALAKDGVHPAEQGHWLMAQPVLTYLGFRNCLKYESIDEAYKDQKKSADIIRLIRQRQLTNRDAWLRETKHLRPGLAEGLDLKSARDSVLKINDALNKINIQ
;
A
#
# COMPACT_ATOMS: atom_id res chain seq x y z
N MET A 1 -3.26 -11.14 -24.52
CA MET A 1 -3.71 -9.98 -23.74
C MET A 1 -5.16 -10.16 -23.27
N PHE A 2 -5.35 -10.59 -22.02
CA PHE A 2 -6.68 -10.68 -21.40
C PHE A 2 -7.23 -9.27 -21.16
N SER A 3 -8.10 -8.78 -22.04
CA SER A 3 -8.84 -7.54 -21.80
C SER A 3 -10.13 -7.88 -21.04
N LEU A 4 -10.33 -7.27 -19.86
CA LEU A 4 -11.65 -7.24 -19.26
C LEU A 4 -12.61 -6.55 -20.22
N LYS A 5 -13.89 -6.94 -20.22
CA LYS A 5 -14.94 -6.23 -20.99
C LYS A 5 -14.98 -4.72 -20.71
N SER A 6 -14.43 -4.27 -19.57
CA SER A 6 -14.33 -2.86 -19.19
C SER A 6 -13.14 -2.10 -19.79
N GLY A 7 -12.18 -2.76 -20.45
CA GLY A 7 -10.93 -2.16 -20.89
C GLY A 7 -9.95 -1.83 -19.76
N ALA A 8 -10.27 -2.20 -18.51
CA ALA A 8 -9.40 -1.96 -17.36
C ALA A 8 -8.17 -2.86 -17.39
N LYS A 9 -7.02 -2.27 -17.03
CA LYS A 9 -5.77 -3.01 -16.79
C LYS A 9 -5.81 -3.69 -15.42
N ILE A 10 -5.53 -4.98 -15.37
CA ILE A 10 -5.39 -5.74 -14.12
C ILE A 10 -3.90 -5.84 -13.77
N ILE A 11 -3.59 -5.51 -12.52
CA ILE A 11 -2.28 -5.76 -11.93
C ILE A 11 -2.53 -6.55 -10.65
N HIS A 12 -2.00 -7.76 -10.58
CA HIS A 12 -2.02 -8.60 -9.40
C HIS A 12 -0.89 -8.20 -8.46
N ILE A 13 -1.12 -8.29 -7.16
CA ILE A 13 -0.09 -8.07 -6.13
C ILE A 13 -0.10 -9.32 -5.25
N THR A 14 1.07 -9.89 -4.97
CA THR A 14 1.18 -11.03 -4.03
C THR A 14 0.70 -10.62 -2.64
N PRO A 15 0.22 -11.54 -1.78
CA PRO A 15 -0.10 -11.19 -0.40
C PRO A 15 1.16 -10.71 0.36
N PRO A 16 1.00 -9.86 1.39
CA PRO A 16 2.09 -9.61 2.33
C PRO A 16 2.43 -10.90 3.11
N ILE A 17 3.54 -10.88 3.83
CA ILE A 17 3.91 -11.97 4.75
C ILE A 17 2.97 -12.03 5.95
N PHE A 18 2.89 -13.20 6.56
CA PHE A 18 2.29 -13.45 7.86
C PHE A 18 3.38 -13.86 8.86
N ASP A 19 3.46 -13.15 9.99
CA ASP A 19 4.45 -13.46 11.01
C ASP A 19 3.87 -14.40 12.08
N GLU A 20 4.10 -15.69 11.89
CA GLU A 20 3.58 -16.74 12.78
C GLU A 20 4.06 -16.60 14.22
N ARG A 21 5.20 -15.91 14.46
CA ARG A 21 5.73 -15.67 15.81
C ARG A 21 4.81 -14.77 16.64
N HIS A 22 3.96 -13.98 15.98
CA HIS A 22 3.04 -13.02 16.58
C HIS A 22 1.57 -13.40 16.42
N SER A 23 1.27 -14.62 15.95
CA SER A 23 -0.09 -15.07 15.68
C SER A 23 -0.32 -16.54 16.03
N LYS A 24 -1.58 -16.97 16.02
CA LYS A 24 -2.03 -18.33 16.42
C LYS A 24 -2.37 -19.22 15.23
N ALA A 25 -1.69 -19.07 14.10
CA ALA A 25 -1.94 -19.86 12.89
C ALA A 25 -0.63 -20.43 12.29
N PRO A 26 -0.06 -21.48 12.89
CA PRO A 26 1.17 -22.09 12.39
C PRO A 26 0.97 -22.66 10.98
N GLY A 27 1.97 -22.49 10.12
CA GLY A 27 1.97 -22.90 8.72
C GLY A 27 1.18 -22.00 7.76
N TYR A 28 0.52 -20.95 8.26
CA TYR A 28 -0.22 -20.02 7.42
C TYR A 28 0.68 -19.21 6.49
N GLU A 29 1.88 -18.86 6.93
CA GLU A 29 2.84 -18.15 6.07
C GLU A 29 3.27 -19.01 4.88
N ASN A 30 3.45 -20.32 5.09
CA ASN A 30 3.75 -21.25 4.01
C ASN A 30 2.62 -21.30 2.95
N VAL A 31 1.36 -21.11 3.36
CA VAL A 31 0.24 -20.98 2.42
C VAL A 31 0.38 -19.69 1.60
N LEU A 32 0.67 -18.56 2.24
CA LEU A 32 0.85 -17.29 1.56
C LEU A 32 2.08 -17.28 0.63
N ALA A 33 3.18 -17.92 1.04
CA ALA A 33 4.37 -18.08 0.22
C ALA A 33 4.07 -18.91 -1.05
N LYS A 34 3.43 -20.08 -0.91
CA LYS A 34 3.02 -20.90 -2.06
C LYS A 34 2.06 -20.17 -2.99
N TYR A 35 1.12 -19.40 -2.43
CA TYR A 35 0.19 -18.61 -3.23
C TYR A 35 0.91 -17.46 -3.96
N SER A 36 1.91 -16.84 -3.33
CA SER A 36 2.75 -15.81 -3.95
C SER A 36 3.57 -16.37 -5.11
N ASP A 37 4.19 -17.55 -4.93
CA ASP A 37 4.91 -18.23 -6.01
C ASP A 37 3.97 -18.59 -7.16
N TRP A 38 2.80 -19.18 -6.85
CA TRP A 38 1.80 -19.48 -7.87
C TRP A 38 1.35 -18.24 -8.64
N LEU A 39 1.12 -17.10 -7.97
CA LEU A 39 0.79 -15.84 -8.65
C LEU A 39 1.91 -15.41 -9.60
N MET A 40 3.16 -15.51 -9.17
CA MET A 40 4.31 -15.11 -9.98
C MET A 40 4.51 -15.99 -11.21
N GLU A 41 4.21 -17.29 -11.12
CA GLU A 41 4.20 -18.23 -12.25
C GLU A 41 3.18 -17.86 -13.33
N GLN A 42 2.16 -17.06 -13.01
CA GLN A 42 1.16 -16.62 -13.99
C GLN A 42 1.69 -15.56 -14.97
N ARG A 43 2.83 -14.92 -14.67
CA ARG A 43 3.48 -13.96 -15.58
C ARG A 43 3.79 -14.59 -16.95
N PRO A 44 4.66 -15.62 -17.07
CA PRO A 44 4.97 -16.24 -18.36
C PRO A 44 3.81 -17.06 -18.93
N GLY A 45 2.96 -17.65 -18.07
CA GLY A 45 1.92 -18.59 -18.51
C GLY A 45 0.59 -17.97 -18.94
N ARG A 46 0.21 -16.82 -18.35
CA ARG A 46 -1.09 -16.18 -18.60
C ARG A 46 -0.97 -14.71 -19.01
N ASP A 47 0.26 -14.21 -19.18
CA ASP A 47 0.52 -12.82 -19.55
C ASP A 47 -0.03 -11.85 -18.47
N TRP A 48 -0.02 -12.30 -17.21
CA TRP A 48 -0.49 -11.52 -16.06
C TRP A 48 0.59 -10.53 -15.62
N GLU A 49 0.17 -9.31 -15.31
CA GLU A 49 1.02 -8.36 -14.61
C GLU A 49 0.90 -8.62 -13.12
N VAL A 50 2.02 -9.02 -12.51
CA VAL A 50 2.07 -9.41 -11.10
C VAL A 50 3.19 -8.64 -10.44
N ILE A 51 2.97 -8.05 -9.28
CA ILE A 51 3.98 -7.36 -8.46
C ILE A 51 4.19 -8.18 -7.19
N ASP A 52 5.45 -8.55 -6.93
CA ASP A 52 5.82 -9.30 -5.73
C ASP A 52 6.15 -8.33 -4.59
N ILE A 53 5.32 -8.31 -3.57
CA ILE A 53 5.58 -7.64 -2.29
C ILE A 53 6.01 -8.64 -1.20
N HIS A 54 5.76 -9.93 -1.41
CA HIS A 54 5.93 -10.97 -0.39
C HIS A 54 7.41 -11.23 -0.14
N LYS A 55 8.19 -11.53 -1.20
CA LYS A 55 9.60 -11.89 -1.07
C LYS A 55 10.46 -10.75 -0.50
N PRO A 56 10.31 -9.48 -0.90
CA PRO A 56 11.04 -8.36 -0.29
C PRO A 56 10.75 -8.23 1.20
N MET A 57 9.48 -8.33 1.62
CA MET A 57 9.10 -8.28 3.02
C MET A 57 9.71 -9.44 3.82
N TRP A 58 9.60 -10.66 3.31
CA TRP A 58 10.16 -11.85 3.95
C TRP A 58 11.68 -11.74 4.13
N SER A 59 12.38 -11.37 3.05
CA SER A 59 13.85 -11.23 3.05
C SER A 59 14.31 -10.17 4.05
N PHE A 60 13.61 -9.04 4.13
CA PHE A 60 13.91 -8.00 5.11
C PHE A 60 13.72 -8.47 6.55
N LEU A 61 12.59 -9.14 6.84
CA LEU A 61 12.29 -9.67 8.16
C LEU A 61 13.36 -10.68 8.60
N GLN A 62 13.66 -11.67 7.74
CA GLN A 62 14.68 -12.68 8.02
C GLN A 62 16.05 -12.06 8.24
N LYS A 63 16.42 -11.05 7.44
CA LYS A 63 17.68 -10.33 7.63
C LYS A 63 17.75 -9.67 9.02
N LYS A 64 16.72 -8.94 9.45
CA LYS A 64 16.72 -8.28 10.77
C LYS A 64 16.87 -9.28 11.93
N ILE A 65 16.17 -10.42 11.83
CA ILE A 65 16.27 -11.50 12.82
C ILE A 65 17.68 -12.09 12.84
N ASN A 66 18.25 -12.39 11.66
CA ASN A 66 19.58 -12.98 11.54
C ASN A 66 20.70 -12.02 11.98
N ASP A 67 20.49 -10.71 11.83
CA ASP A 67 21.42 -9.68 12.31
C ASP A 67 21.35 -9.47 13.84
N GLY A 68 20.49 -10.22 14.55
CA GLY A 68 20.44 -10.27 16.02
C GLY A 68 19.20 -9.63 16.65
N ASP A 69 18.31 -9.01 15.86
CA ASP A 69 17.07 -8.44 16.36
C ASP A 69 15.95 -9.49 16.36
N SER A 70 16.04 -10.44 17.29
CA SER A 70 15.14 -11.61 17.35
C SER A 70 13.68 -11.26 17.64
N THR A 71 13.42 -10.07 18.20
CA THR A 71 12.08 -9.56 18.49
C THR A 71 11.54 -8.61 17.43
N PHE A 72 12.32 -8.35 16.36
CA PHE A 72 11.88 -7.54 15.25
C PHE A 72 10.63 -8.13 14.60
N ALA A 73 9.65 -7.27 14.36
CA ALA A 73 8.40 -7.62 13.69
C ALA A 73 7.99 -6.50 12.73
N LEU A 74 7.65 -6.87 11.49
CA LEU A 74 7.00 -5.93 10.57
C LEU A 74 5.53 -5.67 10.97
N ALA A 75 4.88 -6.64 11.62
CA ALA A 75 3.51 -6.56 12.10
C ALA A 75 3.42 -7.11 13.54
N LYS A 76 2.95 -6.29 14.50
CA LYS A 76 2.88 -6.69 15.92
C LYS A 76 1.86 -7.79 16.20
N ASP A 77 0.83 -7.89 15.36
CA ASP A 77 -0.20 -8.94 15.42
C ASP A 77 0.02 -10.04 14.37
N GLY A 78 1.16 -9.99 13.67
CA GLY A 78 1.52 -10.90 12.58
C GLY A 78 0.75 -10.70 11.28
N VAL A 79 -0.16 -9.72 11.19
CA VAL A 79 -1.03 -9.52 10.02
C VAL A 79 -0.90 -8.11 9.43
N HIS A 80 -0.94 -7.07 10.26
CA HIS A 80 -1.01 -5.68 9.81
C HIS A 80 0.36 -5.00 9.89
N PRO A 81 1.04 -4.78 8.74
CA PRO A 81 2.36 -4.20 8.76
C PRO A 81 2.33 -2.76 9.31
N ALA A 82 3.34 -2.41 10.10
CA ALA A 82 3.62 -1.04 10.47
C ALA A 82 4.24 -0.27 9.30
N GLU A 83 4.71 0.95 9.58
CA GLU A 83 5.27 1.86 8.57
C GLU A 83 6.38 1.23 7.72
N GLN A 84 7.37 0.57 8.34
CA GLN A 84 8.45 -0.10 7.60
C GLN A 84 7.92 -1.19 6.66
N GLY A 85 6.93 -1.96 7.10
CA GLY A 85 6.31 -3.00 6.27
C GLY A 85 5.54 -2.40 5.09
N HIS A 86 4.79 -1.32 5.32
CA HIS A 86 4.13 -0.58 4.24
C HIS A 86 5.14 0.02 3.25
N TRP A 87 6.31 0.50 3.70
CA TRP A 87 7.36 0.98 2.81
C TRP A 87 7.92 -0.13 1.92
N LEU A 88 8.23 -1.29 2.51
CA LEU A 88 8.69 -2.47 1.76
C LEU A 88 7.67 -2.94 0.72
N MET A 89 6.36 -2.82 1.01
CA MET A 89 5.30 -3.09 0.03
C MET A 89 5.23 -2.02 -1.06
N ALA A 90 5.45 -0.75 -0.73
CA ALA A 90 5.35 0.35 -1.68
C ALA A 90 6.48 0.34 -2.71
N GLN A 91 7.71 0.00 -2.33
CA GLN A 91 8.88 -0.01 -3.21
C GLN A 91 8.70 -0.82 -4.52
N PRO A 92 8.27 -2.10 -4.52
CA PRO A 92 8.06 -2.84 -5.76
C PRO A 92 6.89 -2.29 -6.60
N VAL A 93 5.85 -1.73 -5.96
CA VAL A 93 4.74 -1.08 -6.66
C VAL A 93 5.20 0.19 -7.38
N LEU A 94 5.92 1.06 -6.67
CA LEU A 94 6.50 2.29 -7.23
C LEU A 94 7.49 1.98 -8.35
N THR A 95 8.34 0.96 -8.16
CA THR A 95 9.30 0.48 -9.17
C THR A 95 8.58 0.03 -10.43
N TYR A 96 7.49 -0.73 -10.30
CA TYR A 96 6.66 -1.17 -11.42
C TYR A 96 6.02 0.02 -12.15
N LEU A 97 5.60 1.06 -11.43
CA LEU A 97 5.05 2.31 -12.01
C LEU A 97 6.13 3.23 -12.61
N GLY A 98 7.41 2.84 -12.58
CA GLY A 98 8.53 3.59 -13.16
C GLY A 98 9.33 4.44 -12.16
N PHE A 99 8.94 4.50 -10.89
CA PHE A 99 9.58 5.31 -9.86
C PHE A 99 10.74 4.59 -9.15
N ARG A 100 11.74 4.13 -9.90
CA ARG A 100 12.85 3.30 -9.37
C ARG A 100 13.72 3.99 -8.32
N ASN A 101 13.72 5.33 -8.30
CA ASN A 101 14.47 6.12 -7.32
C ASN A 101 14.03 5.84 -5.87
N CYS A 102 12.87 5.23 -5.63
CA CYS A 102 12.45 4.85 -4.27
C CYS A 102 13.34 3.78 -3.62
N LEU A 103 14.09 3.00 -4.42
CA LEU A 103 14.91 1.89 -3.92
C LEU A 103 16.17 2.35 -3.16
N LYS A 104 16.53 3.64 -3.27
CA LYS A 104 17.70 4.21 -2.56
C LYS A 104 17.40 4.63 -1.12
N TYR A 105 16.14 4.59 -0.70
CA TYR A 105 15.70 5.04 0.60
C TYR A 105 15.22 3.86 1.46
N GLU A 106 15.62 3.83 2.73
CA GLU A 106 15.27 2.80 3.69
C GLU A 106 13.89 3.00 4.32
N SER A 107 13.39 4.24 4.29
CA SER A 107 12.07 4.61 4.82
C SER A 107 11.37 5.69 3.98
N ILE A 108 10.07 5.84 4.24
CA ILE A 108 9.25 6.90 3.63
C ILE A 108 9.70 8.30 4.09
N ASP A 109 10.11 8.44 5.36
CA ASP A 109 10.64 9.69 5.92
C ASP A 109 11.93 10.12 5.21
N GLU A 110 12.82 9.17 4.94
CA GLU A 110 14.04 9.45 4.18
C GLU A 110 13.71 9.88 2.74
N ALA A 111 12.76 9.21 2.10
CA ALA A 111 12.32 9.54 0.74
C ALA A 111 11.74 10.97 0.62
N TYR A 112 11.20 11.51 1.72
CA TYR A 112 10.60 12.86 1.76
C TYR A 112 11.47 13.95 2.37
N LYS A 113 12.60 13.60 3.01
CA LYS A 113 13.44 14.52 3.79
C LYS A 113 13.91 15.74 2.98
N ASP A 114 14.18 15.56 1.70
CA ASP A 114 14.70 16.62 0.82
C ASP A 114 13.59 17.42 0.10
N GLN A 115 12.32 17.08 0.31
CA GLN A 115 11.20 17.72 -0.40
C GLN A 115 10.48 18.72 0.50
N LYS A 116 10.79 20.02 0.34
CA LYS A 116 10.13 21.13 1.06
C LYS A 116 8.59 21.11 1.01
N LYS A 117 8.01 20.42 0.01
CA LYS A 117 6.57 20.38 -0.26
C LYS A 117 5.90 19.05 0.13
N SER A 118 6.66 18.05 0.60
CA SER A 118 6.13 16.71 0.89
C SER A 118 5.03 16.74 1.95
N ALA A 119 5.21 17.51 3.02
CA ALA A 119 4.22 17.66 4.08
C ALA A 119 2.86 18.18 3.57
N ASP A 120 2.87 19.17 2.67
CA ASP A 120 1.64 19.70 2.08
C ASP A 120 0.97 18.70 1.13
N ILE A 121 1.76 17.98 0.33
CA ILE A 121 1.25 16.94 -0.57
C ILE A 121 0.58 15.83 0.24
N ILE A 122 1.27 15.32 1.27
CA ILE A 122 0.74 14.26 2.16
C ILE A 122 -0.54 14.74 2.84
N ARG A 123 -0.55 15.96 3.37
CA ARG A 123 -1.73 16.56 4.00
C ARG A 123 -2.92 16.63 3.05
N LEU A 124 -2.72 17.12 1.82
CA LEU A 124 -3.79 17.23 0.82
C LEU A 124 -4.26 15.86 0.31
N ILE A 125 -3.35 14.91 0.08
CA ILE A 125 -3.72 13.53 -0.28
C ILE A 125 -4.57 12.91 0.84
N ARG A 126 -4.15 13.07 2.10
CA ARG A 126 -4.91 12.58 3.26
C ARG A 126 -6.27 13.24 3.34
N GLN A 127 -6.35 14.56 3.16
CA GLN A 127 -7.62 15.29 3.14
C GLN A 127 -8.55 14.74 2.04
N ARG A 128 -8.04 14.54 0.83
CA ARG A 128 -8.80 13.95 -0.28
C ARG A 128 -9.32 12.55 0.04
N GLN A 129 -8.48 11.69 0.61
CA GLN A 129 -8.85 10.33 0.99
C GLN A 129 -9.94 10.32 2.07
N LEU A 130 -9.79 11.14 3.12
CA LEU A 130 -10.78 11.25 4.19
C LEU A 130 -12.11 11.79 3.68
N THR A 131 -12.11 12.86 2.87
CA THR A 131 -13.34 13.42 2.28
C THR A 131 -14.08 12.38 1.45
N ASN A 132 -13.38 11.63 0.59
CA ASN A 132 -14.00 10.57 -0.20
C ASN A 132 -14.54 9.43 0.68
N ARG A 133 -13.72 8.94 1.63
CA ARG A 133 -14.12 7.87 2.54
C ARG A 133 -15.39 8.26 3.28
N ASP A 134 -15.41 9.40 3.93
CA ASP A 134 -16.51 9.81 4.80
C ASP A 134 -17.79 10.05 4.00
N ALA A 135 -17.68 10.65 2.80
CA ALA A 135 -18.83 10.86 1.92
C ALA A 135 -19.44 9.55 1.41
N TRP A 136 -18.61 8.56 1.04
CA TRP A 136 -19.12 7.25 0.63
C TRP A 136 -19.74 6.49 1.80
N LEU A 137 -19.10 6.55 2.97
CA LEU A 137 -19.62 5.94 4.18
C LEU A 137 -20.98 6.54 4.60
N ARG A 138 -21.18 7.85 4.42
CA ARG A 138 -22.47 8.53 4.57
C ARG A 138 -23.50 7.99 3.58
N GLU A 139 -23.17 7.99 2.29
CA GLU A 139 -24.08 7.57 1.22
C GLU A 139 -24.55 6.12 1.42
N THR A 140 -23.61 5.24 1.80
CA THR A 140 -23.90 3.82 2.05
C THR A 140 -24.53 3.56 3.42
N LYS A 141 -24.77 4.60 4.23
CA LYS A 141 -25.37 4.52 5.58
C LYS A 141 -24.63 3.55 6.50
N HIS A 142 -23.31 3.61 6.49
CA HIS A 142 -22.48 2.77 7.36
C HIS A 142 -22.75 3.06 8.85
N LEU A 143 -22.56 2.06 9.73
CA LEU A 143 -22.78 2.17 11.19
C LEU A 143 -21.48 2.12 12.00
N ARG A 144 -20.34 2.46 11.38
CA ARG A 144 -19.03 2.32 12.06
C ARG A 144 -18.90 3.39 13.15
N PRO A 145 -18.66 3.01 14.41
CA PRO A 145 -18.47 3.99 15.48
C PRO A 145 -17.17 4.77 15.32
N GLY A 146 -17.16 6.02 15.79
CA GLY A 146 -15.96 6.86 15.87
C GLY A 146 -15.50 7.50 14.55
N LEU A 147 -16.34 7.50 13.51
CA LEU A 147 -16.06 8.20 12.25
C LEU A 147 -16.92 9.47 12.12
N ALA A 148 -16.39 10.46 11.38
CA ALA A 148 -17.14 11.65 11.03
C ALA A 148 -18.31 11.27 10.11
N GLU A 149 -19.42 12.02 10.20
CA GLU A 149 -20.60 11.79 9.35
C GLU A 149 -20.30 11.95 7.86
N GLY A 150 -19.36 12.84 7.51
CA GLY A 150 -19.00 13.12 6.12
C GLY A 150 -19.95 14.11 5.43
N LEU A 151 -19.47 14.68 4.32
CA LEU A 151 -20.28 15.53 3.43
C LEU A 151 -21.20 14.66 2.57
N ASP A 152 -22.28 15.23 2.05
CA ASP A 152 -23.01 14.58 0.94
C ASP A 152 -22.10 14.45 -0.30
N LEU A 153 -22.43 13.51 -1.20
CA LEU A 153 -21.58 13.20 -2.36
C LEU A 153 -21.31 14.41 -3.26
N LYS A 154 -22.25 15.36 -3.40
CA LYS A 154 -22.06 16.54 -4.25
C LYS A 154 -21.04 17.48 -3.60
N SER A 155 -21.26 17.84 -2.34
CA SER A 155 -20.34 18.69 -1.59
C SER A 155 -18.95 18.07 -1.44
N ALA A 156 -18.88 16.75 -1.28
CA ALA A 156 -17.61 16.02 -1.23
C ALA A 156 -16.85 16.09 -2.56
N ARG A 157 -17.52 15.93 -3.70
CA ARG A 157 -16.92 16.08 -5.02
C ARG A 157 -16.37 17.49 -5.22
N ASP A 158 -17.13 18.52 -4.87
CA ASP A 158 -16.69 19.92 -4.98
C ASP A 158 -15.45 20.18 -4.10
N SER A 159 -15.41 19.60 -2.89
CA SER A 159 -14.25 19.67 -2.01
C SER A 159 -13.03 18.96 -2.60
N VAL A 160 -13.21 17.76 -3.13
CA VAL A 160 -12.14 16.97 -3.77
C VAL A 160 -11.57 17.68 -5.00
N LEU A 161 -12.41 18.36 -5.79
CA LEU A 161 -11.95 19.19 -6.91
C LEU A 161 -11.01 20.31 -6.44
N LYS A 162 -11.40 21.05 -5.40
CA LYS A 162 -10.55 22.10 -4.81
C LYS A 162 -9.22 21.55 -4.27
N ILE A 163 -9.25 20.36 -3.66
CA ILE A 163 -8.04 19.69 -3.15
C ILE A 163 -7.13 19.27 -4.32
N ASN A 164 -7.71 18.75 -5.41
CA ASN A 164 -6.95 18.40 -6.62
C ASN A 164 -6.33 19.65 -7.26
N ASP A 165 -7.05 20.77 -7.32
CA ASP A 165 -6.49 22.04 -7.80
C ASP A 165 -5.31 22.51 -6.94
N ALA A 166 -5.42 22.37 -5.62
CA ALA A 166 -4.33 22.68 -4.70
C ALA A 166 -3.11 21.75 -4.94
N LEU A 167 -3.34 20.45 -5.11
CA LEU A 167 -2.28 19.47 -5.42
C LEU A 167 -1.56 19.82 -6.73
N ASN A 168 -2.31 20.16 -7.78
CA ASN A 168 -1.74 20.51 -9.09
C ASN A 168 -0.87 21.78 -9.02
N LYS A 169 -1.21 22.74 -8.15
CA LYS A 169 -0.42 23.96 -7.93
C LYS A 169 0.89 23.71 -7.20
N ILE A 170 1.03 22.60 -6.47
CA ILE A 170 2.24 22.34 -5.68
C ILE A 170 3.44 22.03 -6.59
N ASN A 171 3.26 21.73 -7.87
CA ASN A 171 4.31 21.59 -8.90
C ASN A 171 5.52 20.77 -8.39
N ILE A 172 5.41 19.45 -8.55
CA ILE A 172 6.52 18.53 -8.32
C ILE A 172 7.30 18.50 -9.64
N GLN A 173 8.32 19.36 -9.74
CA GLN A 173 9.38 19.20 -10.75
C GLN A 173 10.25 18.01 -10.38
#